data_AF-A0A2I0GXW3-F1
#
_entry.id   AF-A0A2I0GXW3-F1
#
_cell.length_a   1.000
_cell.length_b   1.000
_cell.length_c   1.000
_cell.angle_alpha   90.00
_cell.angle_beta   90.00
_cell.angle_gamma   90.00
#
_symmetry.space_group_name_H-M   'P 1'
#
loop_
_entity.id
_entity.type
_entity.pdbx_description
1 polymer ?
#
loop_
_entity_poly.entity_id
_entity_poly.type
_entity_poly.pdbx_seq_one_letter_code
_entity_poly.pdbx_strand_id
1 'polypeptide(L)'
;MSHELKGSDLTRAMLARGDENIWCAVCDESDEQAMMDQCGNDFTAYIVSFNDGYFYCSAGMPWSYAVPIKISAVMPFEVSI
;
A
#
# COMPACT_ATOMS: atom_id res chain seq x y z
N MET A 1 -20.28 13.87 7.42
CA MET A 1 -19.21 14.02 6.41
C MET A 1 -18.56 12.66 6.23
N SER A 2 -18.78 12.00 5.09
CA SER A 2 -17.94 10.86 4.71
C SER A 2 -16.61 11.44 4.22
N HIS A 3 -15.59 11.48 5.09
CA HIS A 3 -14.24 11.73 4.62
C HIS A 3 -13.87 10.58 3.67
N GLU A 4 -13.41 10.92 2.47
CA GLU A 4 -12.89 9.95 1.53
C GLU A 4 -11.67 9.27 2.15
N LEU A 5 -11.77 7.96 2.38
CA LEU A 5 -10.66 7.17 2.90
C LEU A 5 -9.60 7.02 1.82
N LYS A 6 -8.36 7.37 2.14
CA LYS A 6 -7.19 7.26 1.26
C LYS A 6 -5.96 6.85 2.06
N GLY A 7 -4.86 6.52 1.36
CA GLY A 7 -3.59 6.26 2.03
C GLY A 7 -3.65 5.08 3.01
N SER A 8 -2.88 5.19 4.09
CA SER A 8 -2.86 4.22 5.20
C SER A 8 -4.23 4.00 5.83
N ASP A 9 -5.08 5.04 5.87
CA ASP A 9 -6.43 4.95 6.43
C ASP A 9 -7.33 4.02 5.60
N LEU A 10 -7.17 4.06 4.28
CA LEU A 10 -7.87 3.14 3.38
C LEU A 10 -7.39 1.70 3.58
N THR A 11 -6.08 1.47 3.69
CA THR A 11 -5.52 0.12 3.98
C THR A 11 -6.06 -0.44 5.29
N ARG A 12 -6.12 0.37 6.35
CA ARG A 12 -6.71 -0.04 7.64
C ARG A 12 -8.18 -0.43 7.50
N ALA A 13 -8.95 0.33 6.73
CA ALA A 13 -10.36 0.03 6.48
C ALA A 13 -10.55 -1.23 5.62
N MET A 14 -9.67 -1.49 4.65
CA MET A 14 -9.66 -2.72 3.85
C MET A 14 -9.37 -3.95 4.72
N LEU A 15 -8.33 -3.88 5.56
CA LEU A 15 -8.01 -4.95 6.51
C LEU A 15 -9.15 -5.21 7.50
N ALA A 16 -9.75 -4.17 8.07
CA ALA A 16 -10.87 -4.31 9.01
C ALA A 16 -12.14 -4.93 8.38
N ARG A 17 -12.32 -4.76 7.06
CA ARG A 17 -13.40 -5.40 6.30
C ARG A 17 -13.09 -6.87 5.96
N GLY A 18 -11.84 -7.30 6.11
CA GLY A 18 -11.38 -8.64 5.75
C GLY A 18 -10.99 -8.76 4.27
N ASP A 19 -10.65 -7.64 3.62
CA ASP A 19 -10.11 -7.69 2.26
C ASP A 19 -8.76 -8.41 2.26
N GLU A 20 -8.59 -9.34 1.32
CA GLU A 20 -7.35 -10.08 1.11
C GLU A 20 -6.57 -9.50 -0.07
N ASN A 21 -5.28 -9.84 -0.19
CA ASN A 21 -4.40 -9.45 -1.31
C ASN A 21 -4.23 -7.93 -1.48
N ILE A 22 -4.13 -7.19 -0.38
CA ILE A 22 -3.92 -5.74 -0.39
C ILE A 22 -2.44 -5.47 -0.71
N TRP A 23 -2.16 -5.09 -1.95
CA TRP A 23 -0.83 -4.65 -2.33
C TRP A 23 -0.63 -3.18 -1.96
N CYS A 24 0.44 -2.88 -1.25
CA CYS A 24 0.73 -1.52 -0.80
C CYS A 24 2.12 -1.06 -1.25
N ALA A 25 2.23 0.24 -1.54
CA ALA A 25 3.49 0.96 -1.40
C ALA A 25 3.70 1.22 0.11
N VAL A 26 4.92 1.00 0.61
CA VAL A 26 5.21 1.05 2.05
C VAL A 26 6.41 1.94 2.35
N CYS A 27 6.37 2.62 3.48
CA CYS A 27 7.45 3.47 3.99
C CYS A 27 7.29 3.65 5.50
N ASP A 28 8.34 4.12 6.16
CA ASP A 28 8.32 4.48 7.58
C ASP A 28 8.13 5.97 7.84
N GLU A 29 8.09 6.80 6.80
CA GLU A 29 8.05 8.26 6.95
C GLU A 29 6.65 8.87 6.78
N SER A 30 5.95 8.55 5.68
CA SER A 30 4.60 9.07 5.39
C SER A 30 3.91 8.32 4.25
N ASP A 31 2.60 8.57 4.08
CA ASP A 31 1.85 8.11 2.92
C ASP A 31 2.37 8.73 1.62
N GLU A 32 2.72 10.02 1.64
CA GLU A 32 3.29 10.72 0.49
C GLU A 32 4.64 10.11 0.09
N GLN A 33 5.51 9.84 1.07
CA GLN A 33 6.81 9.24 0.83
C GLN A 33 6.67 7.80 0.31
N ALA A 34 5.75 7.00 0.86
CA ALA A 34 5.43 5.67 0.34
C ALA A 34 5.05 5.70 -1.15
N MET A 35 4.27 6.70 -1.57
CA MET A 35 3.89 6.87 -2.98
C MET A 35 5.03 7.39 -3.85
N MET A 36 5.93 8.22 -3.31
CA MET A 36 7.10 8.74 -4.04
C MET A 36 8.18 7.67 -4.23
N ASP A 37 8.47 6.88 -3.19
CA ASP A 37 9.48 5.80 -3.22
C ASP A 37 9.04 4.63 -4.13
N GLN A 38 7.75 4.54 -4.45
CA GLN A 38 7.25 3.59 -5.45
C GLN A 38 7.78 3.88 -6.86
N CYS A 39 8.24 5.10 -7.18
CA CYS A 39 8.89 5.42 -8.46
C CYS A 39 10.23 4.70 -8.59
N GLY A 40 10.20 3.45 -9.04
CA GLY A 40 11.36 2.55 -9.09
C GLY A 40 11.10 1.16 -8.50
N ASN A 41 9.90 0.93 -7.94
CA ASN A 41 9.49 -0.33 -7.31
C ASN A 41 10.27 -0.69 -6.03
N ASP A 42 10.92 0.28 -5.38
CA ASP A 42 11.93 -0.05 -4.36
C ASP A 42 11.31 -0.76 -3.14
N PHE A 43 10.11 -0.38 -2.68
CA PHE A 43 9.43 -1.07 -1.57
C PHE A 43 7.91 -1.14 -1.74
N THR A 44 7.44 -2.28 -2.24
CA THR A 44 6.02 -2.64 -2.22
C THR A 44 5.81 -4.00 -1.56
N ALA A 45 4.68 -4.20 -0.89
CA ALA A 45 4.43 -5.41 -0.11
C ALA A 45 2.94 -5.78 -0.06
N TYR A 46 2.67 -7.08 0.09
CA TYR A 46 1.34 -7.56 0.50
C TYR A 46 1.16 -7.34 1.99
N ILE A 47 0.21 -6.48 2.36
CA ILE A 47 -0.16 -6.24 3.74
C ILE A 47 -1.26 -7.19 4.16
N VAL A 48 -1.06 -7.87 5.28
CA VAL A 48 -1.96 -8.92 5.78
C VAL A 48 -2.59 -8.57 7.13
N SER A 49 -2.02 -7.63 7.88
CA SER A 49 -2.57 -7.20 9.17
C SER A 49 -2.08 -5.81 9.58
N PHE A 50 -2.85 -5.15 10.45
CA PHE A 50 -2.47 -3.91 11.11
C PHE A 50 -2.63 -4.08 12.63
N ASN A 51 -1.50 -4.12 13.35
CA ASN A 51 -1.46 -4.38 14.78
C ASN A 51 -0.45 -3.44 15.45
N ASP A 52 -0.75 -2.98 16.67
CA ASP A 52 0.14 -2.12 17.47
C ASP A 52 0.66 -0.86 16.74
N GLY A 53 -0.14 -0.32 15.82
CA GLY A 53 0.21 0.88 15.05
C GLY A 53 1.01 0.62 13.77
N TYR A 54 1.29 -0.63 13.42
CA TYR A 54 2.10 -1.01 12.26
C TYR A 54 1.37 -1.91 11.28
N PHE A 55 1.69 -1.75 10.00
CA PHE A 55 1.29 -2.65 8.92
C PHE A 55 2.30 -3.79 8.78
N TYR A 56 1.82 -5.02 8.71
CA TYR A 56 2.68 -6.18 8.56
C TYR A 56 2.48 -6.84 7.21
N CYS A 57 3.60 -7.12 6.55
CA CYS A 57 3.59 -7.96 5.36
C CYS A 57 3.64 -9.45 5.72
N SER A 58 3.38 -10.32 4.74
CA SER A 58 3.48 -11.78 4.92
C SER A 58 4.86 -12.27 5.36
N ALA A 59 5.91 -11.48 5.14
CA ALA A 59 7.27 -11.76 5.61
C ALA A 59 7.54 -11.29 7.05
N GLY A 60 6.57 -10.66 7.73
CA GLY A 60 6.65 -10.24 9.13
C GLY A 60 7.38 -8.92 9.37
N MET A 61 7.80 -8.20 8.33
CA MET A 61 8.38 -6.86 8.48
C MET A 61 7.28 -5.83 8.78
N PRO A 62 7.41 -5.04 9.86
CA PRO A 62 6.50 -3.94 10.16
C PRO A 62 6.80 -2.72 9.29
N TRP A 63 5.77 -1.96 8.96
CA TRP A 63 5.83 -0.68 8.26
C TRP A 63 4.93 0.33 8.96
N SER A 64 5.38 1.59 9.02
CA SER A 64 4.60 2.66 9.65
C SER A 64 3.48 3.18 8.73
N TYR A 65 3.68 3.16 7.41
CA TYR A 65 2.73 3.61 6.40
C TYR A 65 2.56 2.58 5.28
N ALA A 66 1.34 2.42 4.81
CA ALA A 66 1.00 1.50 3.72
C ALA A 66 -0.14 2.06 2.86
N VAL A 67 0.19 2.51 1.66
CA VAL A 67 -0.80 3.06 0.71
C VAL A 67 -1.21 1.97 -0.28
N PRO A 68 -2.51 1.64 -0.43
CA PRO A 68 -2.93 0.55 -1.29
C PRO A 68 -2.78 0.97 -2.76
N ILE A 69 -2.19 0.09 -3.56
CA ILE A 69 -1.88 0.32 -4.97
C ILE A 69 -2.43 -0.80 -5.85
N LYS A 70 -2.66 -0.49 -7.13
CA LYS A 70 -3.00 -1.48 -8.14
C LYS A 70 -1.76 -1.78 -8.97
N ILE A 71 -1.31 -3.03 -8.96
CA ILE A 71 -0.26 -3.52 -9.85
C ILE A 71 -0.90 -4.23 -11.03
N SER A 72 -0.50 -3.85 -12.24
CA SER A 72 -0.90 -4.50 -13.48
C SER A 72 0.28 -4.56 -14.43
N ALA A 73 0.42 -5.70 -15.14
CA ALA A 73 1.40 -5.81 -16.22
C ALA A 73 1.07 -4.79 -17.30
N VAL A 74 2.09 -4.03 -17.70
CA VAL A 74 1.96 -3.00 -18.73
C VAL A 74 1.91 -3.66 -20.11
N MET A 75 1.00 -3.20 -20.95
CA MET A 75 0.89 -3.61 -22.35
C MET A 75 1.67 -2.66 -23.27
N PRO A 76 2.17 -3.12 -24.43
CA PRO A 76 2.96 -2.28 -25.34
C PRO A 76 2.30 -0.96 -25.74
N PHE A 77 0.96 -0.92 -25.85
CA PHE A 77 0.23 0.30 -26.23
C PHE A 77 0.19 1.37 -25.12
N GLU A 78 0.44 1.02 -23.86
CA GLU A 78 0.44 1.95 -22.72
C GLU A 78 1.77 2.71 -22.57
N VAL A 79 2.83 2.22 -23.22
CA VAL A 79 4.19 2.78 -23.23
C VAL A 79 4.64 3.26 -24.61
N SER A 80 3.75 3.16 -25.60
CA SER A 80 4.01 3.69 -26.94
C SER A 80 3.99 5.22 -26.88
N ILE A 81 5.16 5.84 -27.11
CA ILE A 81 5.41 7.29 -27.14
C ILE A 81 4.98 7.87 -28.48
#